data_AF-A0A7K2KPP2-F1
#
_entry.id   AF-A0A7K2KPP2-F1
#
_cell.length_a   1.000
_cell.length_b   1.000
_cell.length_c   1.000
_cell.angle_alpha   90.00
_cell.angle_beta   90.00
_cell.angle_gamma   90.00
#
_symmetry.space_group_name_H-M   'P 1'
#
loop_
_entity.id
_entity.type
_entity.pdbx_description
1 polymer ?
#
loop_
_entity_poly.entity_id
_entity_poly.type
_entity_poly.pdbx_seq_one_letter_code
_entity_poly.pdbx_strand_id
1 'polypeptide(L)'
;SSFGISGTNAHVILAEAPTTQPAAEDEATDGTTDGSGRLDGAALPWTLSARSADALAETAGRLAEYVRARPELRPADVAFSLAAKRSAFESRAVVPGAEGRDGLLAGLDALA
;
A
#
# COMPACT_ATOMS: atom_id res chain seq x y z
N SER A 1 -21.49 -15.63 -13.87
CA SER A 1 -21.51 -16.40 -15.13
C SER A 1 -21.37 -15.46 -16.30
N SER A 2 -20.79 -15.93 -17.40
CA SER A 2 -20.65 -15.19 -18.66
C SER A 2 -21.26 -16.00 -19.80
N PHE A 3 -22.01 -15.33 -20.68
CA PHE A 3 -22.72 -15.91 -21.81
C PHE A 3 -22.29 -15.17 -23.09
N GLY A 4 -21.63 -15.89 -24.00
CA GLY A 4 -21.15 -15.33 -25.25
C GLY A 4 -22.25 -15.26 -26.31
N ILE A 5 -22.15 -14.30 -27.23
CA ILE A 5 -23.10 -14.13 -28.34
C ILE A 5 -23.17 -15.34 -29.28
N SER A 6 -22.14 -16.20 -29.28
CA SER A 6 -22.09 -17.47 -30.01
C SER A 6 -22.80 -18.64 -29.30
N GLY A 7 -23.28 -18.44 -28.07
CA GLY A 7 -23.86 -19.50 -27.22
C GLY A 7 -22.86 -20.21 -26.29
N THR A 8 -21.61 -19.77 -26.23
CA THR A 8 -20.61 -20.32 -25.28
C THR A 8 -20.84 -19.76 -23.88
N ASN A 9 -20.97 -20.65 -22.89
CA ASN A 9 -21.26 -20.27 -21.50
C ASN A 9 -20.12 -20.67 -20.55
N ALA A 10 -19.72 -19.77 -19.66
CA ALA A 10 -18.73 -20.02 -18.62
C ALA A 10 -19.28 -19.63 -17.24
N HIS A 11 -19.21 -20.56 -16.28
CA HIS A 11 -19.63 -20.34 -14.89
C HIS A 11 -18.41 -20.48 -13.98
N VAL A 12 -18.19 -19.49 -13.10
CA VAL A 12 -17.16 -19.52 -12.08
C VAL A 12 -17.85 -19.50 -10.72
N ILE A 13 -17.49 -20.44 -9.86
CA ILE A 13 -17.86 -20.45 -8.44
C ILE A 13 -16.66 -19.92 -7.68
N LEU A 14 -16.83 -18.80 -6.99
CA LEU A 14 -15.81 -18.19 -6.15
C LEU A 14 -16.22 -18.35 -4.69
N ALA A 15 -15.27 -18.71 -3.84
CA ALA A 15 -15.40 -18.69 -2.39
C ALA A 15 -14.38 -17.72 -1.82
N GLU A 16 -14.66 -17.18 -0.63
CA GLU A 16 -13.66 -16.40 0.11
C GLU A 16 -12.44 -17.28 0.45
N ALA A 17 -11.27 -16.66 0.51
CA ALA A 17 -10.11 -17.35 1.03
C ALA A 17 -10.36 -17.69 2.51
N PRO A 18 -9.91 -18.86 3.01
CA PRO A 18 -10.01 -19.17 4.43
C PRO A 18 -9.36 -18.05 5.25
N THR A 19 -10.00 -17.64 6.34
CA THR A 19 -9.40 -16.73 7.30
C THR A 19 -8.24 -17.45 7.96
N THR A 20 -7.01 -17.22 7.49
CA THR A 20 -5.83 -17.63 8.23
C THR A 20 -5.80 -16.76 9.47
N GLN A 21 -6.13 -17.32 10.63
CA GLN A 21 -5.78 -16.68 11.90
C GLN A 21 -4.28 -16.40 11.81
N PRO A 22 -3.80 -15.14 11.98
CA PRO A 22 -2.38 -14.92 12.13
C PRO A 22 -1.92 -15.90 13.20
N ALA A 23 -0.92 -16.72 12.86
CA ALA A 23 -0.34 -17.66 13.82
C ALA A 23 -0.12 -16.85 15.09
N ALA A 24 -0.69 -17.32 16.22
CA ALA A 24 -0.34 -16.76 17.51
C ALA A 24 1.18 -16.72 17.51
N GLU A 25 1.73 -15.52 17.63
CA GLU A 25 3.17 -15.31 17.69
C GLU A 25 3.66 -16.26 18.78
N ASP A 26 4.37 -17.32 18.38
CA ASP A 26 5.02 -18.21 19.33
C ASP A 26 5.78 -17.28 20.28
N GLU A 27 5.49 -17.39 21.58
CA GLU A 27 6.20 -16.65 22.61
C GLU A 27 7.68 -17.00 22.52
N ALA A 28 8.41 -16.24 21.71
CA ALA A 28 9.85 -16.24 21.66
C ALA A 28 10.32 -15.58 22.95
N THR A 29 10.61 -16.45 23.91
CA THR A 29 11.50 -16.23 25.04
C THR A 29 12.62 -15.24 24.70
N ASP A 30 12.73 -14.19 25.50
CA ASP A 30 13.89 -13.30 25.68
C ASP A 30 14.57 -12.72 24.42
N GLY A 31 14.26 -11.45 24.14
CA GLY A 31 15.24 -10.50 23.59
C GLY A 31 15.00 -10.05 22.16
N THR A 32 14.33 -8.91 22.01
CA THR A 32 14.34 -8.02 20.83
C THR A 32 13.83 -8.64 19.52
N THR A 33 12.53 -8.49 19.24
CA THR A 33 11.98 -7.81 18.05
C THR A 33 10.48 -8.09 17.99
N ASP A 34 9.71 -7.23 18.66
CA ASP A 34 8.30 -7.05 18.35
C ASP A 34 8.23 -5.95 17.27
N GLY A 35 8.27 -6.36 16.00
CA GLY A 35 8.59 -5.48 14.88
C GLY A 35 7.42 -4.70 14.30
N SER A 36 6.18 -5.14 14.53
CA SER A 36 4.99 -4.61 13.85
C SER A 36 4.42 -3.35 14.52
N GLY A 37 4.50 -3.25 15.85
CA GLY A 37 4.16 -2.04 16.61
C GLY A 37 5.31 -1.02 16.72
N ARG A 38 6.56 -1.44 16.50
CA ARG A 38 7.75 -0.57 16.60
C ARG A 38 7.83 0.47 15.49
N LEU A 39 7.17 0.23 14.36
CA LEU A 39 7.22 1.10 13.19
C LEU A 39 6.11 2.16 13.13
N ASP A 40 5.10 2.08 14.00
CA ASP A 40 3.97 3.02 13.97
C ASP A 40 4.38 4.48 14.31
N GLY A 41 5.57 4.67 14.90
CA GLY A 41 6.23 5.98 15.06
C GLY A 41 7.48 6.19 14.21
N ALA A 42 7.85 5.24 13.36
CA ALA A 42 9.03 5.35 12.51
C ALA A 42 8.72 6.23 11.28
N ALA A 43 9.64 7.14 10.98
CA ALA A 43 9.58 8.00 9.80
C ALA A 43 9.86 7.18 8.52
N LEU A 44 8.87 6.42 8.05
CA LEU A 44 8.99 5.56 6.87
C LEU A 44 8.70 6.34 5.58
N PRO A 45 9.59 6.29 4.58
CA PRO A 45 9.38 6.99 3.32
C PRO A 45 8.31 6.29 2.46
N TRP A 46 7.54 7.08 1.72
CA TRP A 46 6.67 6.56 0.67
C TRP A 46 7.36 6.67 -0.68
N THR A 47 7.64 5.53 -1.31
CA THR A 47 8.29 5.45 -2.62
C THR A 47 7.24 5.34 -3.72
N LEU A 48 7.29 6.22 -4.72
CA LEU A 48 6.43 6.19 -5.88
C LEU A 48 7.27 6.02 -7.15
N SER A 49 6.71 5.32 -8.14
CA SER A 49 7.29 5.27 -9.47
C SER A 49 6.22 5.15 -10.55
N ALA A 50 6.50 5.71 -11.72
CA ALA A 50 5.64 5.64 -12.90
C ALA A 50 6.49 5.71 -14.19
N ARG A 51 5.86 5.47 -15.33
CA ARG A 51 6.53 5.48 -16.65
C ARG A 51 6.83 6.90 -17.17
N SER A 52 6.23 7.93 -16.58
CA SER A 52 6.47 9.33 -16.92
C SER A 52 6.29 10.22 -15.70
N ALA A 53 6.72 11.48 -15.79
CA ALA A 53 6.49 12.47 -14.75
C ALA A 53 4.99 12.76 -14.53
N ASP A 54 4.21 12.92 -15.61
CA ASP A 54 2.76 13.16 -15.51
C ASP A 54 2.03 11.98 -14.86
N ALA A 55 2.40 10.75 -15.20
CA ALA A 55 1.83 9.56 -14.57
C ALA A 55 2.25 9.41 -13.10
N LEU A 56 3.43 9.91 -12.73
CA LEU A 56 3.88 9.97 -11.33
C LEU A 56 3.01 10.96 -10.54
N ALA A 57 2.77 12.15 -11.08
CA ALA A 57 1.90 13.16 -10.48
C ALA A 57 0.47 12.65 -10.28
N GLU A 58 -0.12 12.03 -11.32
CA GLU A 58 -1.44 11.42 -11.23
C GLU A 58 -1.49 10.30 -10.17
N THR A 59 -0.44 9.47 -10.09
CA THR A 59 -0.35 8.40 -9.08
C THR A 59 -0.24 8.99 -7.67
N ALA A 60 0.51 10.08 -7.49
CA ALA A 60 0.62 10.77 -6.21
C ALA A 60 -0.73 11.33 -5.76
N GLY A 61 -1.46 12.01 -6.64
CA GLY A 61 -2.80 12.52 -6.35
C GLY A 61 -3.79 11.42 -5.97
N ARG A 62 -3.84 10.33 -6.75
CA ARG A 62 -4.69 9.16 -6.43
C ARG A 62 -4.34 8.51 -5.09
N LEU A 63 -3.05 8.41 -4.76
CA LEU A 63 -2.62 7.88 -3.48
C LEU A 63 -3.05 8.80 -2.32
N ALA A 64 -2.91 10.11 -2.49
CA ALA A 64 -3.33 11.09 -1.49
C ALA A 64 -4.84 11.01 -1.23
N GLU A 65 -5.67 10.95 -2.28
CA GLU A 65 -7.11 10.73 -2.16
C GLU A 65 -7.45 9.41 -1.46
N TYR A 66 -6.79 8.32 -1.85
CA TYR A 66 -7.01 6.99 -1.26
C TYR A 66 -6.71 6.97 0.24
N VAL A 67 -5.62 7.60 0.66
CA VAL A 67 -5.19 7.72 2.06
C VAL A 67 -6.13 8.64 2.83
N ARG A 68 -6.53 9.80 2.29
CA ARG A 68 -7.50 10.70 2.95
C ARG A 68 -8.83 10.02 3.23
N ALA A 69 -9.30 9.21 2.28
CA ALA A 69 -10.56 8.48 2.42
C ALA A 69 -10.51 7.35 3.47
N ARG A 70 -9.32 6.98 3.97
CA ARG A 70 -9.09 5.84 4.88
C ARG A 70 -8.16 6.20 6.03
N PRO A 71 -8.63 6.98 7.03
CA PRO A 71 -7.84 7.38 8.18
C PRO A 71 -7.30 6.19 9.00
N GLU A 72 -7.95 5.03 8.91
CA GLU A 72 -7.57 3.79 9.58
C GLU A 72 -6.30 3.13 9.02
N LEU A 73 -5.86 3.51 7.81
CA LEU A 73 -4.62 2.98 7.23
C LEU A 73 -3.41 3.47 8.00
N ARG A 74 -2.61 2.52 8.50
CA ARG A 74 -1.32 2.83 9.12
C ARG A 74 -0.31 3.25 8.04
N PRO A 75 0.40 4.39 8.20
CA PRO A 75 1.38 4.84 7.23
C PRO A 75 2.50 3.81 6.95
N ALA A 76 2.85 2.99 7.94
CA ALA A 76 3.82 1.92 7.80
C ALA A 76 3.37 0.82 6.82
N ASP A 77 2.09 0.41 6.85
CA ASP A 77 1.55 -0.60 5.94
C ASP A 77 1.50 -0.08 4.50
N VAL A 78 1.23 1.22 4.32
CA VAL A 78 1.29 1.89 3.02
C VAL A 78 2.73 1.92 2.51
N ALA A 79 3.70 2.31 3.34
CA ALA A 79 5.11 2.32 2.99
C ALA A 79 5.59 0.93 2.56
N PHE A 80 5.25 -0.11 3.33
CA PHE A 80 5.57 -1.50 3.00
C PHE A 80 4.95 -1.93 1.68
N SER A 81 3.67 -1.64 1.46
CA SER A 81 2.97 -1.99 0.23
C SER A 81 3.60 -1.32 -0.99
N LEU A 82 3.98 -0.06 -0.88
CA LEU A 82 4.67 0.69 -1.93
C LEU A 82 6.05 0.11 -2.23
N ALA A 83 6.83 -0.25 -1.22
CA ALA A 83 8.19 -0.75 -1.40
C ALA A 83 8.24 -2.22 -1.86
N ALA A 84 7.37 -3.07 -1.31
CA ALA A 84 7.49 -4.53 -1.47
C ALA A 84 6.54 -5.12 -2.51
N LYS A 85 5.45 -4.44 -2.87
CA LYS A 85 4.37 -5.01 -3.71
C LYS A 85 4.14 -4.26 -5.01
N ARG A 86 4.72 -3.06 -5.19
CA ARG A 86 4.58 -2.29 -6.43
C ARG A 86 5.77 -2.50 -7.35
N SER A 87 5.50 -2.51 -8.65
CA SER A 87 6.55 -2.49 -9.67
C SER A 87 7.30 -1.17 -9.64
N ALA A 88 8.60 -1.23 -9.89
CA ALA A 88 9.45 -0.05 -10.02
C ALA A 88 9.57 0.38 -11.49
N PHE A 89 9.29 1.64 -11.77
CA PHE A 89 9.44 2.29 -13.08
C PHE A 89 10.53 3.36 -13.07
N GLU A 90 10.73 4.03 -14.20
CA GLU A 90 11.83 4.96 -14.48
C GLU A 90 11.68 6.34 -13.84
N SER A 91 10.47 6.93 -13.81
CA SER A 91 10.21 8.17 -13.08
C SER A 91 9.92 7.83 -11.63
N ARG A 92 10.66 8.43 -10.69
CA ARG A 92 10.63 8.04 -9.26
C ARG A 92 10.60 9.27 -8.36
N ALA A 93 9.84 9.17 -7.28
CA ALA A 93 9.84 10.13 -6.19
C ALA A 93 9.78 9.42 -4.85
N VAL A 94 10.25 10.11 -3.81
CA VAL A 94 10.20 9.65 -2.44
C VAL A 94 9.65 10.77 -1.59
N VAL A 95 8.59 10.49 -0.84
CA VAL A 95 8.04 11.41 0.15
C VAL A 95 8.57 11.00 1.53
N PRO A 96 9.35 11.84 2.23
CA PRO A 96 9.86 11.53 3.56
C PRO A 96 8.72 11.41 4.59
N GLY A 97 8.81 10.42 5.48
CA GLY A 97 7.79 10.19 6.52
C GLY A 97 8.06 10.89 7.86
N ALA A 98 9.01 11.83 7.92
CA ALA A 98 9.47 12.45 9.18
C ALA A 98 8.36 13.23 9.92
N GLU A 99 7.44 13.82 9.16
CA GLU A 99 6.31 14.62 9.67
C GLU A 99 5.03 13.78 9.83
N GLY A 100 5.15 12.46 9.81
CA GLY A 100 4.02 11.55 9.92
C GLY A 100 3.03 11.69 8.75
N ARG A 101 1.76 11.38 9.00
CA ARG A 101 0.72 11.29 7.97
C ARG A 101 0.50 12.61 7.22
N ASP A 102 0.48 13.73 7.95
CA ASP A 102 0.15 15.03 7.35
C ASP A 102 1.26 15.50 6.41
N GLY A 103 2.53 15.32 6.80
CA GLY A 103 3.65 15.61 5.90
C GLY A 103 3.74 14.67 4.70
N LEU A 104 3.36 13.39 4.88
CA LEU A 104 3.24 12.45 3.75
C LEU A 104 2.16 12.91 2.76
N LEU A 105 1.00 13.35 3.24
CA LEU A 105 -0.07 13.88 2.40
C LEU A 105 0.35 15.19 1.69
N ALA A 106 0.99 16.11 2.42
CA ALA A 106 1.50 17.35 1.84
C ALA A 106 2.56 17.10 0.75
N GLY A 107 3.46 16.14 0.98
CA GLY A 107 4.46 15.76 -0.01
C GLY A 107 3.87 15.06 -1.24
N LEU A 108 2.78 14.29 -1.08
CA LEU A 108 2.04 13.76 -2.23
C LEU A 108 1.33 14.86 -3.02
N ASP A 109 0.71 15.83 -2.35
CA ASP A 109 0.06 16.96 -3.02
C ASP A 109 1.08 17.82 -3.78
N ALA A 110 2.30 17.97 -3.24
CA ALA A 110 3.37 18.70 -3.92
C ALA A 110 3.91 17.99 -5.18
N LEU A 111 3.66 16.68 -5.31
CA LEU A 111 4.02 15.89 -6.49
C LEU A 111 2.91 15.84 -7.55
N ALA A 112 1.66 16.08 -7.15
CA ALA A 112 0.47 16.02 -8.01
C ALA A 112 0.29 17.30 -8.83
#